data_AF-A0A5R9J1V3-F1
#
_entry.id   AF-A0A5R9J1V3-F1
#
_cell.length_a   1.000
_cell.length_b   1.000
_cell.length_c   1.000
_cell.angle_alpha   90.00
_cell.angle_beta   90.00
_cell.angle_gamma   90.00
#
_symmetry.space_group_name_H-M   'P 1'
#
loop_
_entity.id
_entity.type
_entity.pdbx_description
1 polymer ?
#
loop_
_entity_poly.entity_id
_entity_poly.type
_entity_poly.pdbx_seq_one_letter_code
_entity_poly.pdbx_strand_id
1 'polypeptide(L)'
;MTEPFWKRKRLDEMTTQEWESLCDGCGRCCLHKLRDEDTEEVIFTNVACRLLDPESCQCADYAKRQRKVPDCVRLTPQSLPEIDWLPPSCGYRRLQEGRDLAWWHPLVSGRAESVHEAGISVRGRVVGEREAGPIEHHVVDWPGRTPRAIGRPAVPPTMRRRRVERAS
;
A
#
# COMPACT_ATOMS: atom_id res chain seq x y z
N MET A 1 -5.87 23.26 13.72
CA MET A 1 -5.17 22.13 13.07
C MET A 1 -5.75 21.98 11.69
N THR A 2 -4.93 22.18 10.66
CA THR A 2 -5.32 21.98 9.26
C THR A 2 -5.54 20.50 9.03
N GLU A 3 -6.64 20.12 8.42
CA GLU A 3 -6.92 18.74 8.07
C GLU A 3 -5.86 18.23 7.06
N PRO A 4 -5.48 16.94 7.08
CA PRO A 4 -4.49 16.43 6.13
C PRO A 4 -4.93 16.54 4.67
N PHE A 5 -3.97 16.63 3.73
CA PHE A 5 -4.28 16.87 2.32
C PHE A 5 -5.14 15.75 1.70
N TRP A 6 -4.89 14.49 2.07
CA TRP A 6 -5.59 13.33 1.52
C TRP A 6 -7.07 13.25 1.91
N LYS A 7 -7.51 14.07 2.88
CA LYS A 7 -8.93 14.19 3.26
C LYS A 7 -9.64 15.33 2.53
N ARG A 8 -8.89 16.29 1.99
CA ARG A 8 -9.42 17.53 1.42
C ARG A 8 -9.29 17.63 -0.09
N LYS A 9 -8.36 16.90 -0.68
CA LYS A 9 -8.08 16.91 -2.12
C LYS A 9 -8.60 15.63 -2.75
N ARG A 10 -9.15 15.73 -3.96
CA ARG A 10 -9.35 14.58 -4.85
C ARG A 10 -7.98 14.06 -5.33
N LEU A 11 -7.93 12.78 -5.71
CA LEU A 11 -6.69 12.12 -6.14
C LEU A 11 -6.03 12.83 -7.34
N ASP A 12 -6.81 13.38 -8.26
CA ASP A 12 -6.37 14.12 -9.44
C ASP A 12 -5.97 15.58 -9.15
N GLU A 13 -6.26 16.08 -7.95
CA GLU A 13 -5.85 17.42 -7.48
C GLU A 13 -4.54 17.38 -6.68
N MET A 14 -4.01 16.18 -6.42
CA MET A 14 -2.77 16.00 -5.69
C MET A 14 -1.57 16.38 -6.56
N THR A 15 -0.63 17.09 -5.96
CA THR A 15 0.70 17.25 -6.56
C THR A 15 1.39 15.89 -6.68
N THR A 16 2.41 15.79 -7.54
CA THR A 16 3.20 14.55 -7.65
C THR A 16 3.77 14.11 -6.29
N GLN A 17 4.24 15.05 -5.47
CA GLN A 17 4.77 14.72 -4.14
C GLN A 17 3.70 14.15 -3.21
N GLU A 18 2.51 14.76 -3.17
CA GLU A 18 1.39 14.27 -2.39
C GLU A 18 0.94 12.88 -2.86
N TRP A 19 0.83 12.68 -4.17
CA TRP A 19 0.48 11.39 -4.78
C TRP A 19 1.49 10.29 -4.44
N GLU A 20 2.79 10.53 -4.63
CA GLU A 20 3.83 9.53 -4.32
C GLU A 20 3.87 9.22 -2.81
N SER A 21 3.52 10.18 -1.96
CA SER A 21 3.46 9.97 -0.50
C SER A 21 2.30 9.07 -0.02
N LEU A 22 1.33 8.75 -0.90
CA LEU A 22 0.28 7.77 -0.62
C LEU A 22 0.78 6.31 -0.70
N CYS A 23 1.96 6.09 -1.26
CA CYS A 23 2.61 4.79 -1.19
C CYS A 23 3.07 4.53 0.24
N ASP A 24 2.65 3.41 0.82
CA ASP A 24 3.06 3.00 2.15
C ASP A 24 4.41 2.27 2.18
N GLY A 25 4.99 1.95 1.03
CA GLY A 25 6.23 1.19 0.97
C GLY A 25 6.07 -0.28 1.38
N CYS A 26 4.87 -0.86 1.29
CA CYS A 26 4.66 -2.25 1.68
C CYS A 26 5.28 -3.28 0.72
N GLY A 27 5.58 -2.92 -0.53
CA GLY A 27 6.17 -3.81 -1.54
C GLY A 27 5.20 -4.78 -2.24
N ARG A 28 3.91 -4.83 -1.86
CA ARG A 28 2.94 -5.78 -2.44
C ARG A 28 2.65 -5.55 -3.92
N CYS A 29 2.74 -4.30 -4.38
CA CYS A 29 2.62 -3.98 -5.81
C CYS A 29 3.77 -4.56 -6.64
N CYS A 30 4.92 -4.88 -6.03
CA CYS A 30 6.09 -5.45 -6.70
C CYS A 30 6.09 -6.99 -6.78
N LEU A 31 5.07 -7.66 -6.25
CA LEU A 31 4.91 -9.11 -6.40
C LEU A 31 4.41 -9.45 -7.81
N HIS A 32 4.81 -10.60 -8.35
CA HIS A 32 4.20 -11.13 -9.57
C HIS A 32 2.75 -11.55 -9.28
N LYS A 33 1.87 -11.30 -10.25
CA LYS A 33 0.47 -11.75 -10.22
C LYS A 33 0.24 -12.62 -11.44
N LEU A 34 -0.56 -13.66 -11.25
CA LEU A 34 -1.10 -14.44 -12.34
C LEU A 34 -2.55 -14.00 -12.57
N ARG A 35 -3.04 -14.22 -13.79
CA ARG A 35 -4.46 -14.07 -14.11
C ARG A 35 -4.98 -15.43 -14.52
N ASP A 36 -6.09 -15.83 -13.92
CA ASP A 36 -6.80 -17.02 -14.34
C ASP A 36 -7.41 -16.79 -15.72
N GLU A 37 -7.23 -17.76 -16.63
CA GLU A 37 -7.61 -17.61 -18.04
C GLU A 37 -9.13 -17.70 -18.25
N ASP A 38 -9.85 -18.38 -17.35
CA ASP A 38 -11.30 -18.61 -17.47
C ASP A 38 -12.13 -17.57 -16.71
N THR A 39 -11.64 -17.15 -15.55
CA THR A 39 -12.38 -16.28 -14.60
C THR A 39 -11.87 -14.84 -14.57
N GLU A 40 -10.73 -14.57 -15.20
CA GLU A 40 -9.98 -13.32 -15.12
C GLU A 40 -9.57 -12.94 -13.68
N GLU A 41 -9.65 -13.86 -12.71
CA GLU A 41 -9.31 -13.58 -11.32
C GLU A 41 -7.81 -13.31 -11.13
N VAL A 42 -7.49 -12.33 -10.27
CA VAL A 42 -6.11 -12.03 -9.90
C VAL A 42 -5.63 -13.03 -8.84
N ILE A 43 -4.61 -13.81 -9.19
CA ILE A 43 -3.95 -14.73 -8.30
C ILE A 43 -2.63 -14.10 -7.82
N PHE A 44 -2.49 -13.94 -6.51
CA PHE A 44 -1.30 -13.36 -5.91
C PHE A 44 -0.21 -14.41 -5.69
N THR A 45 1.05 -13.99 -5.81
CA THR A 45 2.22 -14.82 -5.48
C THR A 45 3.14 -14.11 -4.49
N ASN A 46 4.05 -14.84 -3.85
CA ASN A 46 5.11 -14.25 -3.04
C ASN A 46 6.42 -14.02 -3.82
N VAL A 47 6.37 -14.08 -5.15
CA VAL A 47 7.54 -13.83 -6.00
C VAL A 47 7.72 -12.34 -6.19
N ALA A 48 8.83 -11.79 -5.70
CA ALA A 48 9.17 -10.38 -5.81
C ALA A 48 9.87 -10.07 -7.13
N CYS A 49 9.57 -8.90 -7.71
CA CYS A 49 10.28 -8.43 -8.89
C CYS A 49 11.76 -8.23 -8.61
N ARG A 50 12.61 -8.37 -9.63
CA ARG A 50 14.08 -8.22 -9.51
C ARG A 50 14.59 -6.87 -8.98
N LEU A 51 13.73 -5.84 -8.89
CA LEU A 51 14.10 -4.53 -8.35
C LEU A 51 13.61 -4.30 -6.93
N LEU A 52 12.84 -5.22 -6.36
CA LEU A 52 12.38 -5.12 -4.98
C LEU A 52 13.49 -5.59 -4.04
N ASP A 53 13.88 -4.73 -3.11
CA ASP A 53 14.67 -5.15 -1.96
C ASP A 53 13.73 -5.80 -0.93
N PRO A 54 13.90 -7.10 -0.60
CA PRO A 54 12.99 -7.81 0.30
C PRO A 54 13.06 -7.30 1.75
N GLU A 55 14.16 -6.66 2.16
CA GLU A 55 14.31 -6.13 3.51
C GLU A 55 13.65 -4.76 3.66
N SER A 56 14.03 -3.79 2.81
CA SER A 56 13.45 -2.45 2.89
C SER A 56 12.05 -2.34 2.28
N CYS A 57 11.62 -3.33 1.48
CA CYS A 57 10.40 -3.30 0.67
C CYS A 57 10.36 -2.14 -0.34
N GLN A 58 11.52 -1.56 -0.68
CA GLN A 58 11.66 -0.46 -1.62
C GLN A 58 12.16 -0.95 -2.99
N CYS A 59 11.81 -0.20 -4.02
CA CYS A 59 12.35 -0.44 -5.35
C CYS A 59 13.75 0.16 -5.47
N ALA A 60 14.76 -0.66 -5.79
CA ALA A 60 16.15 -0.25 -5.92
C ALA A 60 16.41 0.77 -7.04
N ASP A 61 15.50 0.91 -8.01
CA ASP A 61 15.58 1.91 -9.08
C ASP A 61 14.20 2.42 -9.48
N TYR A 62 13.46 2.97 -8.51
CA TYR A 62 12.08 3.43 -8.72
C TYR A 62 11.96 4.37 -9.93
N ALA A 63 12.87 5.34 -10.08
CA ALA A 63 12.80 6.33 -11.15
C ALA A 63 12.95 5.73 -12.56
N LYS A 64 13.77 4.69 -12.74
CA LYS A 64 14.02 4.06 -14.05
C LYS A 64 13.39 2.68 -14.17
N ARG A 65 12.53 2.27 -13.23
CA ARG A 65 11.99 0.91 -13.11
C ARG A 65 11.38 0.37 -14.40
N GLN A 66 10.62 1.16 -15.14
CA GLN A 66 9.95 0.72 -16.38
C GLN A 66 10.94 0.41 -17.52
N ARG A 67 12.14 1.02 -17.50
CA ARG A 67 13.20 0.69 -18.47
C ARG A 67 13.81 -0.69 -18.20
N LYS A 68 13.70 -1.16 -16.96
CA LYS A 68 14.26 -2.44 -16.51
C LYS A 68 13.17 -3.51 -16.44
N VAL A 69 11.99 -3.19 -15.95
CA VAL A 69 10.87 -4.12 -15.78
C VAL A 69 9.70 -3.55 -16.60
N PRO A 70 9.53 -3.98 -17.87
CA PRO A 70 8.49 -3.46 -18.76
C PRO A 70 7.08 -3.59 -18.18
N ASP A 71 6.83 -4.67 -17.43
CA ASP A 71 5.53 -4.95 -16.81
C ASP A 71 5.28 -4.11 -15.54
N CYS A 72 6.23 -3.28 -15.13
CA CYS A 72 6.06 -2.41 -13.97
C CYS A 72 5.07 -1.28 -14.29
N VAL A 73 3.91 -1.32 -13.67
CA VAL A 73 2.86 -0.32 -13.85
C VAL A 73 3.17 0.95 -13.06
N ARG A 74 3.05 2.10 -13.72
CA ARG A 74 3.04 3.40 -13.05
C ARG A 74 1.62 3.73 -12.63
N LEU A 75 1.40 3.81 -11.32
CA LEU A 75 0.13 4.27 -10.76
C LEU A 75 -0.02 5.77 -10.97
N THR A 76 -1.10 6.18 -11.62
CA THR A 76 -1.53 7.58 -11.74
C THR A 76 -2.99 7.68 -11.32
N PRO A 77 -3.49 8.88 -10.97
CA PRO A 77 -4.91 9.07 -10.69
C PRO A 77 -5.83 8.57 -11.82
N GLN A 78 -5.36 8.63 -13.07
CA GLN A 78 -6.10 8.21 -14.26
C GLN A 78 -6.09 6.70 -14.46
N SER A 79 -4.98 6.01 -14.18
CA SER A 79 -4.90 4.55 -14.35
C SER A 79 -5.46 3.76 -13.17
N LEU A 80 -5.53 4.38 -11.98
CA LEU A 80 -5.96 3.71 -10.75
C LEU A 80 -7.36 3.04 -10.86
N PRO A 81 -8.39 3.62 -11.51
CA PRO A 81 -9.69 2.98 -11.74
C PRO A 81 -9.63 1.68 -12.55
N GLU A 82 -8.62 1.48 -13.36
CA GLU A 82 -8.45 0.31 -14.24
C GLU A 82 -7.68 -0.81 -13.56
N ILE A 83 -7.21 -0.61 -12.31
CA ILE A 83 -6.33 -1.53 -11.62
C ILE A 83 -7.10 -2.33 -10.55
N ASP A 84 -7.27 -3.62 -10.81
CA ASP A 84 -8.00 -4.56 -9.95
C ASP A 84 -7.10 -5.37 -8.99
N TRP A 85 -5.78 -5.38 -9.21
CA TRP A 85 -4.82 -6.20 -8.46
C TRP A 85 -4.19 -5.51 -7.25
N LEU A 86 -4.55 -4.25 -6.94
CA LEU A 86 -4.02 -3.57 -5.76
C LEU A 86 -4.57 -4.17 -4.47
N PRO A 87 -3.74 -4.39 -3.44
CA PRO A 87 -4.18 -4.99 -2.19
C PRO A 87 -5.14 -4.04 -1.45
N PRO A 88 -6.11 -4.55 -0.67
CA PRO A 88 -7.09 -3.73 0.04
C PRO A 88 -6.48 -2.80 1.12
N SER A 89 -5.21 -3.03 1.47
CA SER A 89 -4.42 -2.18 2.36
C SER A 89 -3.78 -0.98 1.66
N CYS A 90 -3.63 -1.00 0.33
CA CYS A 90 -2.92 0.01 -0.46
C CYS A 90 -3.50 1.41 -0.24
N GLY A 91 -2.64 2.40 0.08
CA GLY A 91 -3.05 3.79 0.30
C GLY A 91 -3.86 4.37 -0.86
N TYR A 92 -3.42 4.15 -2.10
CA TYR A 92 -4.13 4.59 -3.32
C TYR A 92 -5.55 4.02 -3.40
N ARG A 93 -5.67 2.69 -3.30
CA ARG A 93 -6.96 1.99 -3.37
C ARG A 93 -7.89 2.41 -2.25
N ARG A 94 -7.39 2.56 -1.02
CA ARG A 94 -8.20 3.00 0.12
C ARG A 94 -8.84 4.35 -0.14
N LEU A 95 -8.05 5.34 -0.58
CA LEU A 95 -8.57 6.68 -0.83
C LEU A 95 -9.53 6.71 -2.03
N GLN A 96 -9.27 5.94 -3.08
CA GLN A 96 -10.19 5.78 -4.20
C GLN A 96 -11.54 5.19 -3.78
N GLU A 97 -11.53 4.21 -2.87
CA GLU A 97 -12.72 3.62 -2.25
C GLU A 97 -13.40 4.55 -1.22
N GLY A 98 -12.93 5.79 -1.05
CA GLY A 98 -13.46 6.75 -0.07
C GLY A 98 -13.11 6.43 1.39
N ARG A 99 -12.17 5.51 1.63
CA ARG A 99 -11.70 5.13 2.97
C ARG A 99 -10.53 6.03 3.36
N ASP A 100 -10.33 6.26 4.65
CA ASP A 100 -9.14 6.97 5.16
C ASP A 100 -7.88 6.08 5.09
N LEU A 101 -6.70 6.70 5.17
CA LEU A 101 -5.43 5.98 5.35
C LEU A 101 -5.44 5.20 6.66
N ALA A 102 -4.81 4.03 6.67
CA ALA A 102 -4.75 3.18 7.85
C ALA A 102 -3.84 3.77 8.94
N TRP A 103 -4.03 3.38 10.20
CA TRP A 103 -3.29 3.92 11.35
C TRP A 103 -1.76 3.72 11.25
N TRP A 104 -1.32 2.66 10.56
CA TRP A 104 0.08 2.31 10.35
C TRP A 104 0.70 3.01 9.13
N HIS A 105 -0.11 3.72 8.33
CA HIS A 105 0.38 4.38 7.13
C HIS A 105 1.37 5.50 7.52
N PRO A 106 2.51 5.70 6.84
CA PRO A 106 3.52 6.68 7.25
C PRO A 106 3.00 8.12 7.39
N LEU A 107 2.08 8.55 6.52
CA LEU A 107 1.39 9.85 6.64
C LEU A 107 0.54 10.01 7.91
N VAL A 108 0.12 8.90 8.53
CA VAL A 108 -0.71 8.87 9.75
C VAL A 108 0.15 8.60 10.98
N SER A 109 1.06 7.62 10.92
CA SER A 109 1.90 7.19 12.03
C SER A 109 3.16 8.02 12.22
N GLY A 110 3.61 8.73 11.18
CA GLY A 110 4.90 9.42 11.11
C GLY A 110 6.11 8.48 10.98
N ARG A 111 5.90 7.16 10.81
CA ARG A 111 6.97 6.16 10.74
C ARG A 111 6.77 5.20 9.57
N ALA A 112 7.83 4.95 8.82
CA ALA A 112 7.82 3.88 7.81
C ALA A 112 7.70 2.49 8.46
N GLU A 113 8.35 2.29 9.62
CA GLU A 113 8.43 0.98 10.27
C GLU A 113 7.09 0.42 10.74
N SER A 114 6.08 1.28 10.97
CA SER A 114 4.74 0.81 11.36
C SER A 114 4.08 -0.08 10.30
N VAL A 115 4.49 0.02 9.03
CA VAL A 115 4.00 -0.83 7.93
C VAL A 115 4.48 -2.29 8.12
N HIS A 116 5.71 -2.46 8.59
CA HIS A 116 6.31 -3.76 8.89
C HIS A 116 5.74 -4.34 10.20
N GLU A 117 5.68 -3.51 11.25
CA GLU A 117 5.09 -3.90 12.56
C GLU A 117 3.62 -4.33 12.44
N ALA A 118 2.85 -3.69 11.57
CA ALA A 118 1.45 -4.05 11.30
C ALA A 118 1.30 -5.30 10.40
N GLY A 119 2.40 -5.92 9.96
CA GLY A 119 2.41 -7.10 9.11
C GLY A 119 1.92 -6.83 7.68
N ILE A 120 1.91 -5.57 7.25
CA ILE A 120 1.42 -5.17 5.93
C ILE A 120 2.47 -5.43 4.87
N SER A 121 3.74 -5.15 5.17
CA SER A 121 4.82 -5.28 4.20
C SER A 121 5.07 -6.72 3.75
N VAL A 122 5.78 -6.86 2.63
CA VAL A 122 6.26 -8.15 2.12
C VAL A 122 7.52 -8.68 2.83
N ARG A 123 8.12 -7.89 3.73
CA ARG A 123 9.38 -8.21 4.43
C ARG A 123 9.34 -9.60 5.05
N GLY A 124 10.37 -10.41 4.78
CA GLY A 124 10.51 -11.77 5.29
C GLY A 124 9.51 -12.79 4.73
N ARG A 125 8.78 -12.45 3.66
CA ARG A 125 7.70 -13.31 3.10
C ARG A 125 7.83 -13.59 1.61
N VAL A 126 8.91 -13.14 0.97
CA VAL A 126 9.07 -13.16 -0.49
C VAL A 126 10.29 -13.93 -0.93
N VAL A 127 10.24 -14.42 -2.17
CA VAL A 127 11.36 -15.00 -2.92
C VAL A 127 11.63 -14.14 -4.16
N GLY A 128 12.89 -13.97 -4.56
CA GLY A 128 13.20 -13.23 -5.78
C GLY A 128 12.79 -14.00 -7.05
N GLU A 129 12.33 -13.30 -8.08
CA GLU A 129 11.89 -13.91 -9.35
C GLU A 129 12.93 -14.81 -10.04
N ARG A 130 14.22 -14.60 -9.79
CA ARG A 130 15.30 -15.42 -10.36
C ARG A 130 15.52 -16.74 -9.63
N GLU A 131 15.04 -16.82 -8.39
CA GLU A 131 15.24 -17.96 -7.49
C GLU A 131 13.96 -18.79 -7.34
N ALA A 132 12.81 -18.21 -7.65
CA ALA A 132 11.50 -18.84 -7.45
C ALA A 132 11.28 -20.09 -8.31
N GLY A 133 11.85 -20.15 -9.51
CA GLY A 133 11.44 -21.15 -10.50
C GLY A 133 10.02 -20.84 -11.01
N PRO A 134 9.18 -21.86 -11.31
CA PRO A 134 7.83 -21.65 -11.82
C PRO A 134 6.94 -20.87 -10.82
N ILE A 135 6.37 -19.74 -11.26
CA ILE A 135 5.65 -18.77 -10.41
C ILE A 135 4.35 -19.36 -9.86
N GLU A 136 3.73 -20.30 -10.58
CA GLU A 136 2.53 -21.04 -10.17
C GLU A 136 2.71 -21.84 -8.87
N HIS A 137 3.95 -22.18 -8.49
CA HIS A 137 4.26 -22.85 -7.22
C HIS A 137 4.29 -21.89 -6.01
N HIS A 138 4.13 -20.59 -6.24
CA HIS A 138 4.31 -19.52 -5.24
C HIS A 138 3.02 -18.78 -4.92
N VAL A 139 1.87 -19.39 -5.22
CA VAL A 139 0.56 -18.79 -4.99
C VAL A 139 0.28 -18.62 -3.50
N VAL A 140 -0.15 -17.41 -3.12
CA VAL A 140 -0.44 -17.02 -1.72
C VAL A 140 -1.64 -16.09 -1.65
N ASP A 141 -2.37 -16.10 -0.53
CA ASP A 141 -3.61 -15.31 -0.36
C ASP A 141 -3.40 -13.98 0.38
N TRP A 142 -2.35 -13.89 1.19
CA TRP A 142 -2.15 -12.78 2.12
C TRP A 142 -1.97 -11.40 1.48
N PRO A 143 -1.45 -11.22 0.25
CA PRO A 143 -1.36 -9.88 -0.35
C PRO A 143 -2.75 -9.31 -0.60
N GLY A 144 -3.71 -10.16 -1.01
CA GLY A 144 -5.12 -9.80 -1.21
C GLY A 144 -5.91 -9.59 0.10
N ARG A 145 -5.29 -9.80 1.26
CA ARG A 145 -5.94 -9.67 2.57
C ARG A 145 -5.32 -8.54 3.38
N THR A 146 -6.15 -7.84 4.16
CA THR A 146 -5.64 -6.98 5.23
C THR A 146 -5.41 -7.89 6.44
N PRO A 147 -4.18 -7.98 7.00
CA PRO A 147 -3.92 -8.76 8.21
C PRO A 147 -4.90 -8.39 9.32
N ARG A 148 -5.36 -9.39 10.09
CA ARG A 148 -6.14 -9.14 11.31
C ARG A 148 -5.31 -8.23 12.19
N ALA A 149 -5.87 -7.07 12.56
CA ALA A 149 -5.17 -5.99 13.23
C ALA A 149 -4.36 -6.50 14.43
N ILE A 150 -3.05 -6.70 14.24
CA ILE A 150 -2.11 -6.81 15.33
C ILE A 150 -1.93 -5.38 15.82
N GLY A 151 -2.59 -5.07 16.94
CA GLY A 151 -2.41 -3.85 17.71
C GLY A 151 -2.70 -2.56 16.95
N ARG A 152 -3.96 -2.11 16.93
CA ARG A 152 -4.19 -0.66 16.87
C ARG A 152 -3.67 -0.13 18.22
N PRO A 153 -2.54 0.60 18.31
CA PRO A 153 -2.16 1.21 19.58
C PRO A 153 -3.32 2.11 20.02
N ALA A 154 -3.65 2.09 21.31
CA ALA A 154 -4.68 2.94 21.86
C ALA A 154 -4.35 4.38 21.46
N VAL A 155 -5.24 5.00 20.68
CA VAL A 155 -5.13 6.41 20.33
C VAL A 155 -5.13 7.18 21.67
N PRO A 156 -4.09 7.96 22.01
CA PRO A 156 -4.17 8.79 23.20
C PRO A 156 -5.38 9.73 23.02
N PRO A 157 -6.27 9.87 24.01
CA PRO A 157 -7.46 10.67 23.86
C PRO A 157 -7.02 12.11 23.58
N THR A 158 -7.14 12.55 22.33
CA THR A 158 -7.04 13.95 21.99
C THR A 158 -8.14 14.65 22.78
N MET A 159 -7.68 15.60 23.62
CA MET A 159 -8.43 16.25 24.68
C MET A 159 -9.92 16.41 24.37
N ARG A 160 -10.75 15.76 25.19
CA ARG A 160 -12.18 16.07 25.33
C ARG A 160 -12.32 17.60 25.33
N ARG A 161 -12.94 18.16 24.29
CA ARG A 161 -13.35 19.57 24.27
C ARG A 161 -14.14 19.82 25.55
N ARG A 162 -13.60 20.66 26.44
CA ARG A 162 -14.37 21.19 27.58
C ARG A 162 -15.58 21.91 26.98
N ARG A 163 -16.76 21.37 27.25
CA ARG A 163 -18.03 22.07 27.06
C ARG A 163 -17.98 23.28 27.98
N VAL A 164 -17.80 24.48 27.41
CA VAL A 164 -18.00 25.71 28.15
C VAL A 164 -19.50 25.89 28.25
N GLU A 165 -20.07 25.44 29.36
CA GLU A 165 -21.43 25.82 29.75
C GLU A 165 -21.38 27.29 30.17
N ARG A 166 -21.99 28.15 29.36
CA ARG A 166 -22.28 29.53 29.74
C ARG A 166 -23.44 29.49 30.74
N ALA A 167 -23.17 29.90 31.97
CA ALA A 167 -24.21 30.24 32.94
C ALA A 167 -24.97 31.48 32.45
N SER A 168 -26.29 31.42 32.54
CA SER A 168 -27.18 32.60 32.53
C SER A 168 -27.29 33.18 33.92
#